data_AF-A0A972PIE1-F1
#
_entry.id   AF-A0A972PIE1-F1
#
_cell.length_a   1.000
_cell.length_b   1.000
_cell.length_c   1.000
_cell.angle_alpha   90.00
_cell.angle_beta   90.00
_cell.angle_gamma   90.00
#
_symmetry.space_group_name_H-M   'P 1'
#
loop_
_entity.id
_entity.type
_entity.pdbx_description
1 polymer ?
#
loop_
_entity_poly.entity_id
_entity_poly.type
_entity_poly.pdbx_seq_one_letter_code
_entity_poly.pdbx_strand_id
1 'polypeptide(L)'
;MAVLVIVLTLLFAGLVEFGRFLILREQTQTASDAAALAASYSGVKRWVNVDVKTDRGETRVCDCDEYGCTCWCEPCGIHTENVTGLERELIDGGEWQDYCVPLCSCGGGSCWYVIKKRWVEYSQQHSRDTAEAFALVNLPDQAEDVWLSRGSPKIRHDVASVVVYLKSRARSLFPNLFGVFSESYETETCSEAATFYYDPKTGKWRKAPEDACWKD
;
A
#
# COMPACT_ATOMS: atom_id res chain seq x y z
N MET A 1 -12.01 47.32 36.71
CA MET A 1 -12.78 47.29 35.44
C MET A 1 -11.87 47.06 34.24
N ALA A 2 -10.95 47.96 33.89
CA ALA A 2 -10.07 47.80 32.72
C ALA A 2 -9.27 46.48 32.69
N VAL A 3 -8.68 46.07 33.81
CA VAL A 3 -7.94 44.80 33.91
C VAL A 3 -8.81 43.58 33.60
N LEU A 4 -10.05 43.58 34.10
CA LEU A 4 -10.98 42.47 33.91
C LEU A 4 -11.43 42.36 32.45
N VAL A 5 -11.62 43.50 31.78
CA VAL A 5 -11.90 43.55 30.33
C VAL A 5 -10.71 43.00 29.54
N ILE A 6 -9.47 43.41 29.86
CA ILE A 6 -8.26 42.91 29.19
C ILE A 6 -8.13 41.38 29.35
N VAL A 7 -8.33 40.87 30.57
CA VAL A 7 -8.29 39.42 30.82
C VAL A 7 -9.35 38.68 30.01
N LEU A 8 -10.58 39.17 29.98
CA LEU A 8 -11.65 38.56 29.18
C LEU A 8 -11.33 38.60 27.68
N THR A 9 -10.75 39.71 27.16
CA THR A 9 -10.35 39.78 25.75
C THR A 9 -9.21 38.82 25.41
N LEU A 10 -8.24 38.64 26.30
CA LEU A 10 -7.15 37.67 26.12
C LEU A 10 -7.66 36.23 26.13
N LEU A 11 -8.59 35.90 27.02
CA LEU A 11 -9.23 34.59 27.07
C LEU A 11 -10.04 34.31 25.79
N PHE A 12 -10.79 35.30 25.31
CA PHE A 12 -11.54 35.17 24.07
C PHE A 12 -10.61 34.98 22.87
N ALA A 13 -9.57 35.81 22.74
CA ALA A 13 -8.56 35.68 21.69
C ALA A 13 -7.89 34.30 21.72
N GLY A 14 -7.54 33.81 22.92
CA GLY A 14 -6.96 32.48 23.10
C GLY A 14 -7.88 31.33 22.70
N LEU A 15 -9.17 31.41 23.05
CA LEU A 15 -10.16 30.40 22.64
C LEU A 15 -10.34 30.38 21.11
N VAL A 16 -10.37 31.55 20.47
CA VAL A 16 -10.50 31.64 19.02
C VAL A 16 -9.26 31.09 18.30
N GLU A 17 -8.05 31.47 18.73
CA GLU A 17 -6.81 30.92 18.15
C GLU A 17 -6.71 29.41 18.34
N PHE A 18 -7.05 28.92 19.54
CA PHE A 18 -7.00 27.49 19.83
C PHE A 18 -8.01 26.71 18.98
N GLY A 19 -9.24 27.19 18.86
CA GLY A 19 -10.25 26.57 18.00
C GLY A 19 -9.82 26.55 16.54
N ARG A 20 -9.22 27.65 16.07
CA ARG A 20 -8.68 27.75 14.71
C ARG A 20 -7.52 26.79 14.47
N PHE A 21 -6.61 26.68 15.44
CA PHE A 21 -5.50 25.73 15.40
C PHE A 21 -5.98 24.27 15.34
N LEU A 22 -7.04 23.91 16.09
CA LEU A 22 -7.64 22.58 16.01
C LEU A 22 -8.24 22.30 14.63
N ILE A 23 -8.94 23.26 14.03
CA ILE A 23 -9.48 23.13 12.67
C ILE A 23 -8.35 22.94 11.66
N LEU A 24 -7.29 23.76 11.75
CA LEU A 24 -6.11 23.62 10.90
C LEU A 24 -5.54 22.21 11.01
N ARG A 25 -5.34 21.71 12.23
CA ARG A 25 -4.80 20.37 12.46
C ARG A 25 -5.67 19.25 11.86
N GLU A 26 -6.98 19.32 11.99
CA GLU A 26 -7.91 18.34 11.39
C GLU A 26 -7.90 18.40 9.85
N GLN A 27 -7.85 19.60 9.27
CA GLN A 27 -7.73 19.76 7.82
C GLN A 27 -6.39 19.21 7.30
N THR A 28 -5.30 19.48 8.01
CA THR A 28 -3.97 18.94 7.67
C THR A 28 -3.94 17.42 7.81
N GLN A 29 -4.60 16.85 8.83
CA GLN A 29 -4.73 15.40 8.99
C GLN A 29 -5.51 14.78 7.83
N THR A 30 -6.59 15.43 7.40
CA THR A 30 -7.37 14.98 6.22
C THR A 30 -6.52 15.02 4.95
N ALA A 31 -5.72 16.08 4.78
CA ALA A 31 -4.81 16.21 3.66
C ALA A 31 -3.70 15.15 3.68
N SER A 32 -3.13 14.83 4.85
CA SER A 32 -2.13 13.79 5.00
C SER A 32 -2.72 12.40 4.77
N ASP A 33 -3.95 12.13 5.22
CA ASP A 33 -4.66 10.87 4.97
C ASP A 33 -4.92 10.67 3.47
N ALA A 34 -5.39 11.71 2.79
CA ALA A 34 -5.60 11.69 1.35
C ALA A 34 -4.28 11.48 0.58
N ALA A 35 -3.20 12.17 0.99
CA ALA A 35 -1.88 12.02 0.39
C ALA A 35 -1.30 10.62 0.60
N ALA A 36 -1.39 10.06 1.83
CA ALA A 36 -0.94 8.71 2.12
C ALA A 36 -1.72 7.68 1.29
N LEU A 37 -3.05 7.82 1.23
CA LEU A 37 -3.89 6.95 0.42
C LEU A 37 -3.51 7.01 -1.05
N ALA A 38 -3.42 8.21 -1.63
CA ALA A 38 -3.07 8.37 -3.04
C ALA A 38 -1.67 7.80 -3.34
N ALA A 39 -0.70 8.05 -2.48
CA ALA A 39 0.65 7.52 -2.59
C ALA A 39 0.67 5.98 -2.54
N SER A 40 -0.18 5.38 -1.68
CA SER A 40 -0.34 3.94 -1.55
C SER A 40 -1.10 3.28 -2.70
N TYR A 41 -1.71 4.04 -3.60
CA TYR A 41 -2.33 3.53 -4.84
C TYR A 41 -1.51 3.86 -6.10
N SER A 42 -0.66 4.88 -6.03
CA SER A 42 0.14 5.32 -7.17
C SER A 42 1.31 4.38 -7.44
N GLY A 43 1.40 3.86 -8.66
CA GLY A 43 2.54 3.06 -9.11
C GLY A 43 2.75 1.74 -8.35
N VAL A 44 1.69 1.19 -7.76
CA VAL A 44 1.75 -0.07 -7.01
C VAL A 44 1.83 -1.25 -7.96
N LYS A 45 2.81 -2.12 -7.74
CA LYS A 45 2.93 -3.41 -8.41
C LYS A 45 2.72 -4.53 -7.41
N ARG A 46 1.69 -5.34 -7.66
CA ARG A 46 1.47 -6.58 -6.92
C ARG A 46 2.16 -7.72 -7.65
N TRP A 47 3.13 -8.32 -6.99
CA TRP A 47 3.92 -9.41 -7.52
C TRP A 47 3.50 -10.73 -6.89
N VAL A 48 3.56 -11.78 -7.69
CA VAL A 48 3.26 -13.14 -7.26
C VAL A 48 4.33 -14.10 -7.79
N ASN A 49 4.73 -15.03 -6.94
CA ASN A 49 5.49 -16.21 -7.32
C ASN A 49 4.59 -17.43 -7.17
N VAL A 50 4.42 -18.17 -8.25
CA VAL A 50 3.56 -19.35 -8.32
C VAL A 50 4.37 -20.56 -8.77
N ASP A 51 3.96 -21.72 -8.27
CA ASP A 51 4.30 -22.99 -8.88
C ASP A 51 3.14 -23.42 -9.77
N VAL A 52 3.38 -23.49 -11.09
CA VAL A 52 2.44 -24.09 -12.03
C VAL A 52 2.72 -25.59 -12.05
N LYS A 53 1.73 -26.37 -11.64
CA LYS A 53 1.79 -27.83 -11.59
C LYS A 53 0.94 -28.39 -12.70
N THR A 54 1.56 -29.23 -13.52
CA THR A 54 0.84 -30.00 -14.53
C THR A 54 1.01 -31.48 -14.22
N ASP A 55 -0.10 -32.11 -13.86
CA ASP A 55 -0.21 -33.56 -13.94
C ASP A 55 -0.36 -33.92 -15.42
N ARG A 56 0.64 -34.60 -15.97
CA ARG A 56 0.68 -34.95 -17.40
C ARG A 56 -0.21 -36.14 -17.73
N GLY A 57 -0.87 -36.74 -16.74
CA GLY A 57 -1.70 -37.93 -16.95
C GLY A 57 -0.83 -39.14 -17.26
N GLU A 58 -1.29 -39.98 -18.18
CA GLU A 58 -0.65 -41.26 -18.49
C GLU A 58 -0.15 -41.33 -19.93
N THR A 59 0.98 -42.01 -20.15
CA THR A 59 1.49 -42.34 -21.48
C THR A 59 1.29 -43.81 -21.77
N ARG A 60 1.04 -44.13 -23.04
CA ARG A 60 1.00 -45.52 -23.49
C ARG A 60 2.41 -46.07 -23.58
N VAL A 61 2.67 -47.14 -22.84
CA VAL A 61 3.88 -47.95 -22.95
C VAL A 61 3.48 -49.30 -23.51
N CYS A 62 4.23 -49.80 -24.48
CA CYS A 62 3.99 -51.10 -25.09
C CYS A 62 5.23 -51.96 -24.92
N ASP A 63 5.04 -53.17 -24.44
CA ASP A 63 6.07 -54.19 -24.41
C ASP A 63 5.71 -55.28 -25.42
N CYS A 64 6.66 -55.63 -26.27
CA CYS A 64 6.48 -56.55 -27.38
C CYS A 64 7.41 -57.74 -27.22
N ASP A 65 6.84 -58.93 -27.19
CA ASP A 65 7.55 -60.21 -27.18
C ASP A 65 7.30 -61.01 -28.47
N GLU A 66 7.81 -62.24 -28.52
CA GLU A 66 7.66 -63.14 -29.67
C GLU A 66 6.19 -63.56 -29.93
N TYR A 67 5.28 -63.35 -28.98
CA TYR A 67 3.88 -63.76 -29.03
C TYR A 67 2.89 -62.59 -29.21
N GLY A 68 3.34 -61.34 -29.10
CA GLY A 68 2.54 -60.15 -29.39
C GLY A 68 3.01 -58.88 -28.66
N CYS A 69 2.27 -57.79 -28.83
CA CYS A 69 2.51 -56.54 -28.08
C CYS A 69 1.38 -56.31 -27.07
N THR A 70 1.75 -56.14 -25.79
CA THR A 70 0.82 -55.70 -24.75
C THR A 70 1.11 -54.25 -24.42
N CYS A 71 0.08 -53.40 -24.47
CA CYS A 71 0.20 -51.98 -24.12
C CYS A 71 -0.63 -51.67 -22.89
N TRP A 72 -0.05 -50.88 -21.99
CA TRP A 72 -0.74 -50.31 -20.84
C TRP A 72 -0.41 -48.82 -20.71
N CYS A 73 -1.12 -48.13 -19.82
CA CYS A 73 -0.89 -46.73 -19.54
C CYS A 73 -0.08 -46.60 -18.25
N GLU A 74 0.98 -45.81 -18.27
CA GLU A 74 1.83 -45.51 -17.11
C GLU A 74 1.83 -44.01 -16.81
N PRO A 75 1.93 -43.61 -15.53
CA PRO A 75 1.90 -42.20 -15.15
C PRO A 75 3.14 -41.46 -15.66
N CYS A 76 2.92 -40.32 -16.32
CA CYS A 76 3.98 -39.42 -16.77
C CYS A 76 4.59 -38.57 -15.65
N GLY A 77 3.95 -38.54 -14.48
CA GLY A 77 4.36 -37.74 -13.35
C GLY A 77 3.90 -36.28 -13.43
N ILE A 78 4.19 -35.55 -12.36
CA ILE A 78 3.82 -34.14 -12.21
C ILE A 78 5.03 -33.27 -12.55
N HIS A 79 4.84 -32.37 -13.50
CA HIS A 79 5.80 -31.32 -13.80
C HIS A 79 5.47 -30.06 -12.98
N THR A 80 6.49 -29.37 -12.46
CA THR A 80 6.31 -28.13 -11.72
C THR A 80 7.24 -27.07 -12.27
N GLU A 81 6.67 -25.94 -12.70
CA GLU A 81 7.40 -24.77 -13.18
C GLU A 81 7.24 -23.61 -12.19
N ASN A 82 8.32 -22.92 -11.84
CA ASN A 82 8.28 -21.78 -10.94
C ASN A 82 8.29 -20.46 -11.73
N VAL A 83 7.24 -19.68 -11.58
CA VAL A 83 7.03 -18.46 -12.38
C VAL A 83 6.83 -17.26 -11.45
N THR A 84 7.44 -16.14 -11.82
CA THR A 84 7.27 -14.86 -11.12
C THR A 84 6.75 -13.82 -12.11
N GLY A 85 5.71 -13.10 -11.72
CA GLY A 85 5.11 -12.06 -12.55
C GLY A 85 4.21 -11.13 -11.75
N LEU A 86 3.62 -10.16 -12.46
CA LEU A 86 2.60 -9.30 -11.89
C LEU A 86 1.33 -10.12 -11.65
N GLU A 87 0.72 -9.98 -10.49
CA GLU A 87 -0.48 -10.75 -10.12
C GLU A 87 -1.64 -10.52 -11.10
N ARG A 88 -1.80 -9.28 -11.56
CA ARG A 88 -2.82 -8.90 -12.54
C ARG A 88 -2.67 -9.66 -13.86
N GLU A 89 -1.45 -9.92 -14.29
CA GLU A 89 -1.18 -10.56 -15.59
C GLU A 89 -1.13 -12.08 -15.40
N LEU A 90 -0.30 -12.52 -14.45
CA LEU A 90 -0.05 -13.93 -14.22
C LEU A 90 -1.25 -14.69 -13.66
N ILE A 91 -2.05 -14.10 -12.78
CA ILE A 91 -3.22 -14.76 -12.16
C ILE A 91 -4.52 -14.27 -12.80
N ASP A 92 -4.80 -12.97 -12.73
CA ASP A 92 -6.09 -12.43 -13.18
C ASP A 92 -6.23 -12.51 -14.71
N GLY A 93 -5.12 -12.32 -15.44
CA GLY A 93 -5.04 -12.46 -16.90
C GLY A 93 -4.92 -13.91 -17.38
N GLY A 94 -4.63 -14.86 -16.48
CA GLY A 94 -4.54 -16.28 -16.81
C GLY A 94 -3.24 -16.72 -17.50
N GLU A 95 -2.21 -15.86 -17.59
CA GLU A 95 -0.93 -16.19 -18.26
C GLU A 95 -0.21 -17.39 -17.61
N TRP A 96 -0.54 -17.75 -16.36
CA TRP A 96 -0.02 -18.96 -15.73
C TRP A 96 -0.31 -20.23 -16.55
N GLN A 97 -1.37 -20.24 -17.37
CA GLN A 97 -1.74 -21.37 -18.22
C GLN A 97 -0.74 -21.62 -19.35
N ASP A 98 -0.02 -20.60 -19.78
CA ASP A 98 1.01 -20.72 -20.84
C ASP A 98 2.22 -21.54 -20.37
N TYR A 99 2.36 -21.72 -19.06
CA TYR A 99 3.38 -22.56 -18.43
C TYR A 99 2.91 -24.01 -18.20
N CYS A 100 1.70 -24.37 -18.62
CA CYS A 100 1.24 -25.76 -18.59
C CYS A 100 1.96 -26.58 -19.67
N VAL A 101 2.40 -27.79 -19.30
CA VAL A 101 3.06 -28.71 -20.25
C VAL A 101 2.06 -29.63 -20.94
N PRO A 102 2.36 -30.10 -22.17
CA PRO A 102 1.46 -30.99 -22.89
C PRO A 102 1.22 -32.32 -22.14
N LEU A 103 -0.05 -32.75 -22.17
CA LEU A 103 -0.53 -34.00 -21.61
C LEU A 103 0.00 -35.21 -22.38
N CYS A 104 0.08 -36.34 -21.71
CA CYS A 104 0.48 -37.62 -22.30
C CYS A 104 -0.67 -38.31 -23.06
N SER A 105 -0.29 -39.29 -23.88
CA SER A 105 -1.13 -39.84 -24.95
C SER A 105 -2.28 -40.74 -24.51
N CYS A 106 -2.24 -41.33 -23.31
CA CYS A 106 -3.34 -42.13 -22.77
C CYS A 106 -4.46 -41.28 -22.15
N GLY A 107 -4.27 -39.96 -22.08
CA GLY A 107 -5.24 -39.03 -21.48
C GLY A 107 -5.11 -38.92 -19.97
N GLY A 108 -6.08 -38.20 -19.38
CA GLY A 108 -6.00 -37.74 -17.99
C GLY A 108 -5.14 -36.49 -17.83
N GLY A 109 -4.91 -36.11 -16.57
CA GLY A 109 -4.10 -34.95 -16.21
C GLY A 109 -4.88 -33.66 -15.98
N SER A 110 -4.23 -32.70 -15.35
CA SER A 110 -4.77 -31.37 -15.06
C SER A 110 -3.63 -30.39 -14.85
N CYS A 111 -3.90 -29.10 -15.10
CA CYS A 111 -2.96 -28.03 -14.82
C CYS A 111 -3.57 -27.05 -13.82
N TRP A 112 -2.82 -26.73 -12.76
CA TRP A 112 -3.24 -25.79 -11.71
C TRP A 112 -2.02 -25.06 -11.16
N TYR A 113 -2.25 -23.95 -10.47
CA TYR A 113 -1.17 -23.20 -9.84
C TYR A 113 -1.29 -23.20 -8.31
N VAL A 114 -0.15 -23.04 -7.64
CA VAL A 114 -0.07 -22.84 -6.19
C VAL A 114 0.74 -21.58 -5.92
N ILE A 115 0.13 -20.62 -5.22
CA ILE A 115 0.79 -19.37 -4.88
C ILE A 115 1.78 -19.59 -3.74
N LYS A 116 3.08 -19.40 -4.02
CA LYS A 116 4.15 -19.53 -3.01
C LYS A 116 4.42 -18.25 -2.25
N LYS A 117 4.39 -17.11 -2.94
CA LYS A 117 4.71 -15.81 -2.36
C LYS A 117 3.93 -14.71 -3.06
N ARG A 118 3.48 -13.73 -2.29
CA ARG A 118 2.95 -12.45 -2.76
C ARG A 118 3.72 -11.32 -2.09
N TRP A 119 3.96 -10.25 -2.81
CA TRP A 119 4.50 -9.02 -2.23
C TRP A 119 4.07 -7.81 -3.05
N VAL A 120 4.16 -6.64 -2.45
CA VAL A 120 3.80 -5.37 -3.06
C VAL A 120 5.05 -4.53 -3.16
N GLU A 121 5.21 -3.88 -4.31
CA GLU A 121 6.27 -2.93 -4.57
C GLU A 121 5.63 -1.57 -4.88
N TYR A 122 6.17 -0.53 -4.25
CA TYR A 122 5.75 0.85 -4.45
C TYR A 122 6.85 1.60 -5.19
N SER A 123 6.47 2.44 -6.14
CA SER A 123 7.41 3.34 -6.79
C SER A 123 7.62 4.59 -5.94
N GLN A 124 8.81 4.73 -5.34
CA GLN A 124 9.15 5.88 -4.49
C GLN A 124 8.87 7.24 -5.14
N GLN A 125 9.21 7.39 -6.42
CA GLN A 125 9.02 8.65 -7.13
C GLN A 125 7.53 8.93 -7.39
N HIS A 126 6.78 7.95 -7.93
CA HIS A 126 5.35 8.14 -8.19
C HIS A 126 4.56 8.35 -6.89
N SER A 127 4.88 7.60 -5.84
CA SER A 127 4.28 7.79 -4.51
C SER A 127 4.52 9.19 -3.99
N ARG A 128 5.72 9.75 -4.19
CA ARG A 128 6.04 11.11 -3.77
C ARG A 128 5.29 12.17 -4.57
N ASP A 129 5.34 12.10 -5.89
CA ASP A 129 4.69 13.07 -6.77
C ASP A 129 3.17 13.08 -6.54
N THR A 130 2.59 11.90 -6.31
CA THR A 130 1.15 11.76 -6.01
C THR A 130 0.82 12.26 -4.60
N ALA A 131 1.63 11.95 -3.59
CA ALA A 131 1.43 12.45 -2.23
C ALA A 131 1.43 13.99 -2.20
N GLU A 132 2.38 14.60 -2.90
CA GLU A 132 2.53 16.06 -2.99
C GLU A 132 1.33 16.69 -3.72
N ALA A 133 0.93 16.14 -4.87
CA ALA A 133 -0.24 16.62 -5.60
C ALA A 133 -1.52 16.55 -4.75
N PHE A 134 -1.75 15.44 -4.04
CA PHE A 134 -2.93 15.30 -3.20
C PHE A 134 -2.88 16.15 -1.94
N ALA A 135 -1.71 16.36 -1.35
CA ALA A 135 -1.54 17.30 -0.24
C ALA A 135 -1.87 18.73 -0.67
N LEU A 136 -1.43 19.14 -1.86
CA LEU A 136 -1.71 20.48 -2.41
C LEU A 136 -3.18 20.69 -2.78
N VAL A 137 -3.87 19.66 -3.27
CA VAL A 137 -5.31 19.76 -3.58
C VAL A 137 -6.16 19.83 -2.31
N ASN A 138 -5.68 19.26 -1.21
CA ASN A 138 -6.37 19.26 0.09
C ASN A 138 -5.78 20.29 1.06
N LEU A 139 -5.20 21.38 0.54
CA LEU A 139 -4.67 22.47 1.36
C LEU A 139 -5.75 22.97 2.34
N PRO A 140 -5.45 23.05 3.65
CA PRO A 140 -6.32 23.74 4.59
C PRO A 140 -6.50 25.20 4.15
N ASP A 141 -7.74 25.66 4.02
CA ASP A 141 -8.04 27.05 3.58
C ASP A 141 -7.36 28.12 4.44
N GLN A 142 -7.06 27.77 5.70
CA GLN A 142 -6.46 28.65 6.67
C GLN A 142 -4.93 28.53 6.76
N ALA A 143 -4.34 27.59 6.03
CA ALA A 143 -2.90 27.43 5.93
C ALA A 143 -2.33 28.49 4.97
N GLU A 144 -1.25 29.13 5.40
CA GLU A 144 -0.40 29.94 4.53
C GLU A 144 0.50 29.06 3.68
N ASP A 145 0.97 27.95 4.25
CA ASP A 145 1.91 27.05 3.60
C ASP A 145 1.72 25.61 4.11
N VAL A 146 1.97 24.64 3.23
CA VAL A 146 1.92 23.21 3.51
C VAL A 146 3.01 22.51 2.72
N TRP A 147 3.74 21.61 3.39
CA TRP A 147 4.80 20.84 2.75
C TRP A 147 4.95 19.47 3.39
N LEU A 148 5.48 18.53 2.60
CA LEU A 148 5.86 17.21 3.08
C LEU A 148 7.10 17.32 3.98
N SER A 149 7.05 16.69 5.15
CA SER A 149 8.17 16.68 6.09
C SER A 149 8.84 15.30 6.16
N ARG A 150 9.99 15.22 6.84
CA ARG A 150 10.68 13.95 7.17
C ARG A 150 11.00 13.03 5.99
N GLY A 151 11.23 13.61 4.81
CA GLY A 151 11.51 12.85 3.58
C GLY A 151 10.30 12.05 3.08
N SER A 152 9.07 12.48 3.39
CA SER A 152 7.84 11.82 2.99
C SER A 152 7.64 11.81 1.47
N PRO A 153 6.95 10.77 0.94
CA PRO A 153 6.43 9.60 1.64
C PRO A 153 7.52 8.58 2.01
N LYS A 154 7.39 7.95 3.19
CA LYS A 154 8.22 6.80 3.60
C LYS A 154 7.53 5.50 3.19
N ILE A 155 8.23 4.65 2.43
CA ILE A 155 7.70 3.37 1.98
C ILE A 155 8.21 2.25 2.87
N ARG A 156 7.26 1.48 3.43
CA ARG A 156 7.53 0.32 4.25
C ARG A 156 7.23 -0.96 3.49
N HIS A 157 8.27 -1.59 2.96
CA HIS A 157 8.16 -2.80 2.15
C HIS A 157 7.75 -4.05 2.96
N ASP A 158 8.07 -4.08 4.25
CA ASP A 158 7.77 -5.17 5.18
C ASP A 158 6.27 -5.33 5.45
N VAL A 159 5.57 -4.19 5.53
CA VAL A 159 4.13 -4.12 5.83
C VAL A 159 3.31 -3.61 4.64
N ALA A 160 3.97 -3.37 3.52
CA ALA A 160 3.40 -2.81 2.31
C ALA A 160 2.56 -1.56 2.59
N SER A 161 3.16 -0.55 3.22
CA SER A 161 2.49 0.70 3.55
C SER A 161 3.31 1.93 3.16
N VAL A 162 2.61 3.06 3.07
CA VAL A 162 3.16 4.37 2.74
C VAL A 162 2.77 5.32 3.87
N VAL A 163 3.78 5.93 4.49
CA VAL A 163 3.61 6.91 5.56
C VAL A 163 3.90 8.30 5.02
N VAL A 164 2.99 9.24 5.25
CA VAL A 164 3.13 10.65 4.88
C VAL A 164 3.11 11.50 6.14
N TYR A 165 4.12 12.34 6.27
CA TYR A 165 4.16 13.43 7.24
C TYR A 165 3.91 14.75 6.51
N LEU A 166 2.94 15.50 7.01
CA LEU A 166 2.52 16.76 6.44
C LEU A 166 2.57 17.85 7.50
N LYS A 167 3.23 18.96 7.16
CA LYS A 167 3.26 20.16 7.98
C LYS A 167 2.39 21.23 7.35
N SER A 168 1.66 21.95 8.19
CA SER A 168 0.92 23.13 7.77
C SER A 168 1.21 24.28 8.71
N ARG A 169 1.31 25.48 8.16
CA ARG A 169 1.50 26.72 8.91
C ARG A 169 0.34 27.66 8.67
N ALA A 170 -0.16 28.28 9.74
CA ALA A 170 -1.15 29.36 9.64
C ALA A 170 -0.67 30.59 10.42
N ARG A 171 -0.95 31.78 9.89
CA ARG A 171 -0.75 33.04 10.63
C ARG A 171 -1.75 33.16 11.75
N SER A 172 -1.31 33.71 12.88
CA SER A 172 -2.19 34.11 13.98
C SER A 172 -3.15 35.22 13.52
N LEU A 173 -4.39 35.22 14.02
CA LEU A 173 -5.33 36.35 13.90
C LEU A 173 -4.93 37.49 14.84
N PHE A 174 -4.23 37.18 15.94
CA PHE A 174 -3.79 38.14 16.94
C PHE A 174 -2.25 38.15 17.09
N PRO A 175 -1.48 38.36 16.00
CA PRO A 175 -0.02 38.28 16.06
C PRO A 175 0.53 39.31 17.05
N ASN A 176 1.36 38.84 18.00
CA ASN A 176 1.97 39.66 19.05
C ASN A 176 0.97 40.46 19.90
N LEU A 177 -0.32 40.08 19.97
CA LEU A 177 -1.30 40.75 20.82
C LEU A 177 -0.85 40.68 22.29
N PHE A 178 -0.50 41.85 22.84
CA PHE A 178 0.12 42.00 24.16
C PHE A 178 1.40 41.17 24.39
N GLY A 179 2.08 40.75 23.32
CA GLY A 179 3.26 39.88 23.38
C GLY A 179 2.97 38.44 23.84
N VAL A 180 1.71 38.03 23.90
CA VAL A 180 1.29 36.72 24.43
C VAL A 180 1.17 35.67 23.31
N PHE A 181 0.73 36.09 22.11
CA PHE A 181 0.43 35.20 20.99
C PHE A 181 1.56 35.19 19.97
N SER A 182 1.85 34.02 19.40
CA SER A 182 2.83 33.86 18.34
C SER A 182 2.34 34.47 17.03
N GLU A 183 3.26 34.76 16.10
CA GLU A 183 2.91 35.27 14.77
C GLU A 183 2.32 34.19 13.86
N SER A 184 2.71 32.94 14.09
CA SER A 184 2.19 31.78 13.36
C SER A 184 2.13 30.55 14.26
N TYR A 185 1.32 29.60 13.83
CA TYR A 185 1.21 28.28 14.42
C TYR A 185 1.52 27.24 13.35
N GLU A 186 2.28 26.23 13.73
CA GLU A 186 2.63 25.10 12.89
C GLU A 186 2.05 23.83 13.52
N THR A 187 1.53 22.95 12.67
CA THR A 187 1.12 21.61 13.09
C THR A 187 1.69 20.59 12.12
N GLU A 188 2.09 19.44 12.66
CA GLU A 188 2.58 18.30 11.91
C GLU A 188 1.62 17.13 12.16
N THR A 189 1.21 16.50 11.08
CA THR A 189 0.32 15.34 11.08
C THR A 189 1.04 14.18 10.40
N CYS A 190 0.62 12.98 10.77
CA CYS A 190 1.14 11.76 10.18
C CYS A 190 -0.03 10.86 9.82
N SER A 191 0.08 10.27 8.63
CA SER A 191 -0.89 9.35 8.10
C SER A 191 -0.19 8.17 7.46
N GLU A 192 -0.81 7.00 7.58
CA GLU A 192 -0.36 5.78 6.91
C GLU A 192 -1.50 5.21 6.09
N ALA A 193 -1.18 4.77 4.88
CA ALA A 193 -2.08 3.93 4.08
C ALA A 193 -1.34 2.66 3.64
N ALA A 194 -2.05 1.54 3.61
CA ALA A 194 -1.47 0.24 3.28
C ALA A 194 -2.26 -0.49 2.20
N THR A 195 -1.52 -1.28 1.42
CA THR A 195 -2.10 -2.25 0.49
C THR A 195 -2.24 -3.57 1.20
N PHE A 196 -3.47 -3.96 1.50
CA PHE A 196 -3.77 -5.26 2.09
C PHE A 196 -3.58 -6.39 1.06
N TYR A 197 -2.90 -7.46 1.47
CA TYR A 197 -2.80 -8.68 0.68
C TYR A 197 -2.79 -9.92 1.57
N TYR A 198 -3.27 -11.04 1.03
CA TYR A 198 -3.24 -12.32 1.71
C TYR A 198 -1.87 -12.99 1.56
N ASP A 199 -1.21 -13.27 2.68
CA ASP A 199 0.07 -13.97 2.71
C ASP A 199 -0.16 -15.48 2.75
N PRO A 200 0.13 -16.21 1.66
CA PRO A 200 -0.14 -17.64 1.57
C PRO A 200 0.71 -18.48 2.54
N LYS A 201 1.84 -17.95 3.03
CA LYS A 201 2.71 -18.68 3.96
C LYS A 201 2.17 -18.67 5.39
N THR A 202 1.59 -17.55 5.80
CA THR A 202 1.09 -17.37 7.17
C THR A 202 -0.42 -17.58 7.29
N GLY A 203 -1.13 -17.61 6.16
CA GLY A 203 -2.59 -17.71 6.12
C GLY A 203 -3.29 -16.45 6.65
N LYS A 204 -2.57 -15.33 6.75
CA LYS A 204 -3.05 -14.08 7.34
C LYS A 204 -3.04 -12.97 6.31
N TRP A 205 -3.96 -12.02 6.48
CA TRP A 205 -3.90 -10.75 5.79
C TRP A 205 -2.77 -9.90 6.35
N ARG A 206 -1.87 -9.45 5.48
CA ARG A 206 -0.87 -8.43 5.82
C ARG A 206 -1.57 -7.08 5.89
N LYS A 207 -1.33 -6.37 6.99
CA LYS A 207 -1.91 -5.06 7.31
C LYS A 207 -0.77 -4.12 7.71
N ALA A 208 -1.01 -2.82 7.59
CA ALA A 208 -0.22 -1.81 8.27
C ALA A 208 -0.16 -2.11 9.78
N PRO A 209 0.98 -1.86 10.44
CA PRO A 209 1.06 -1.87 11.90
C PRO A 209 0.27 -0.69 12.46
N GLU A 210 -0.31 -0.86 13.64
CA GLU A 210 -1.16 0.18 14.27
C GLU A 210 -0.41 1.47 14.63
N ASP A 211 0.92 1.45 14.55
CA ASP A 211 1.81 2.47 15.08
C ASP A 211 2.93 2.86 14.10
N ALA A 212 2.68 2.90 12.79
CA ALA A 212 3.71 3.34 11.84
C ALA A 212 4.06 4.83 11.94
N CYS A 213 3.12 5.64 12.42
CA CYS A 213 3.36 7.06 12.61
C CYS A 213 4.30 7.33 13.78
N TRP A 214 5.24 8.25 13.57
CA TRP A 214 6.23 8.70 14.57
C TRP A 214 7.22 7.61 15.01
N LYS A 215 7.29 6.51 14.28
CA LYS A 215 8.35 5.51 14.38
C LYS A 215 9.37 5.77 13.28
N ASP A 216 10.30 6.66 13.56
CA ASP A 216 11.46 6.93 12.70
C ASP A 216 12.65 6.06 13.10
#